data_AF-A0A1H3NVD6-F1
#
_entry.id   AF-A0A1H3NVD6-F1
#
_cell.length_a   1.000
_cell.length_b   1.000
_cell.length_c   1.000
_cell.angle_alpha   90.00
_cell.angle_beta   90.00
_cell.angle_gamma   90.00
#
_symmetry.space_group_name_H-M   'P 1'
#
loop_
_entity.id
_entity.type
_entity.pdbx_description
1 polymer ?
#
loop_
_entity_poly.entity_id
_entity_poly.type
_entity_poly.pdbx_seq_one_letter_code
_entity_poly.pdbx_strand_id
1 'polypeptide(L)'
;MTASSEARETALLAAQAAADKLATDVAIVDVSERLAITDAFVLASAPNERQVQAIVDEVEERLRQHGVKPVRREGVAESRWVLLDFVDVVVHVQHAEERAYYALERLWKDCPTIPFVDRAAPQGDAAAPGTATLSADDIDPASADPTPLAPAPGDGATAGGGPLQDEDPSAPEAAGR
;
A
#
# COMPACT_ATOMS: atom_id res chain seq x y z
N MET A 1 -13.73 -3.11 22.84
CA MET A 1 -14.78 -2.10 22.57
C MET A 1 -14.63 -1.73 21.11
N THR A 2 -15.73 -1.73 20.34
CA THR A 2 -15.75 -1.33 18.92
C THR A 2 -15.69 0.19 18.77
N ALA A 3 -15.22 0.67 17.62
CA ALA A 3 -15.15 2.09 17.29
C ALA A 3 -16.47 2.85 17.57
N SER A 4 -16.35 4.09 18.04
CA SER A 4 -17.49 5.00 18.26
C SER A 4 -18.27 5.31 16.98
N SER A 5 -19.55 5.72 17.09
CA SER A 5 -20.37 6.07 15.93
C SER A 5 -19.79 7.22 15.12
N GLU A 6 -19.27 8.25 15.79
CA GLU A 6 -18.68 9.43 15.18
C GLU A 6 -17.41 9.08 14.39
N ALA A 7 -16.53 8.24 14.97
CA ALA A 7 -15.33 7.78 14.28
C ALA A 7 -15.67 6.93 13.05
N ARG A 8 -16.69 6.08 13.15
CA ARG A 8 -17.17 5.27 12.00
C ARG A 8 -17.73 6.15 10.88
N GLU A 9 -18.54 7.15 11.21
CA GLU A 9 -19.09 8.09 10.22
C GLU A 9 -17.98 8.89 9.52
N THR A 10 -17.03 9.41 10.30
CA THR A 10 -15.86 10.13 9.80
C THR A 10 -15.00 9.24 8.88
N ALA A 11 -14.76 7.98 9.28
CA ALA A 11 -14.00 7.02 8.48
C ALA A 11 -14.70 6.68 7.16
N LEU A 12 -16.04 6.51 7.17
CA LEU A 12 -16.83 6.27 5.96
C LEU A 12 -16.80 7.48 5.01
N LEU A 13 -16.88 8.70 5.55
CA LEU A 13 -16.73 9.94 4.79
C LEU A 13 -15.36 10.04 4.13
N ALA A 14 -14.28 9.74 4.88
CA ALA A 14 -12.93 9.73 4.35
C ALA A 14 -12.73 8.66 3.27
N ALA A 15 -13.25 7.44 3.50
CA ALA A 15 -13.19 6.35 2.52
C ALA A 15 -13.95 6.70 1.24
N GLN A 16 -15.13 7.33 1.34
CA GLN A 16 -15.87 7.79 0.17
C GLN A 16 -15.12 8.91 -0.56
N ALA A 17 -14.55 9.88 0.16
CA ALA A 17 -13.73 10.94 -0.45
C ALA A 17 -12.53 10.38 -1.21
N ALA A 18 -11.89 9.33 -0.68
CA ALA A 18 -10.81 8.63 -1.37
C ALA A 18 -11.33 7.89 -2.63
N ALA A 19 -12.45 7.18 -2.51
CA ALA A 19 -13.07 6.48 -3.64
C ALA A 19 -13.50 7.43 -4.77
N ASP A 20 -14.02 8.62 -4.42
CA ASP A 20 -14.38 9.68 -5.38
C ASP A 20 -13.18 10.17 -6.20
N LYS A 21 -11.94 9.96 -5.70
CA LYS A 21 -10.68 10.21 -6.41
C LYS A 21 -10.03 8.95 -6.98
N LEU A 22 -10.83 7.91 -7.22
CA LEU A 22 -10.41 6.64 -7.81
C LEU A 22 -9.31 5.94 -7.01
N ALA A 23 -9.30 6.10 -5.67
CA ALA A 23 -8.41 5.33 -4.82
C ALA A 23 -8.71 3.83 -4.94
N THR A 24 -7.66 3.02 -4.90
CA THR A 24 -7.77 1.56 -4.89
C THR A 24 -7.58 1.01 -3.48
N ASP A 25 -8.02 -0.23 -3.27
CA ASP A 25 -7.80 -1.00 -2.03
C ASP A 25 -8.22 -0.24 -0.76
N VAL A 26 -9.35 0.49 -0.85
CA VAL A 26 -9.88 1.27 0.27
C VAL A 26 -10.42 0.32 1.34
N ALA A 27 -9.80 0.34 2.52
CA ALA A 27 -10.18 -0.49 3.65
C ALA A 27 -10.30 0.34 4.93
N ILE A 28 -11.28 0.03 5.76
CA ILE A 28 -11.46 0.65 7.06
C ILE A 28 -11.25 -0.43 8.12
N VAL A 29 -10.32 -0.17 9.04
CA VAL A 29 -9.97 -1.05 10.15
C VAL A 29 -10.42 -0.40 11.45
N ASP A 30 -11.13 -1.16 12.28
CA ASP A 30 -11.45 -0.79 13.65
C ASP A 30 -10.26 -1.12 14.55
N VAL A 31 -9.63 -0.07 15.10
CA VAL A 31 -8.42 -0.16 15.91
C VAL A 31 -8.64 0.25 17.37
N SER A 32 -9.89 0.49 17.78
CA SER A 32 -10.24 0.95 19.14
C SER A 32 -9.87 -0.05 20.24
N GLU A 33 -9.66 -1.33 19.90
CA GLU A 33 -9.18 -2.35 20.85
C GLU A 33 -7.65 -2.41 20.97
N ARG A 34 -6.93 -1.83 20.02
CA ARG A 34 -5.45 -1.84 19.96
C ARG A 34 -4.85 -0.50 20.35
N LEU A 35 -5.53 0.59 20.03
CA LEU A 35 -5.09 1.96 20.28
C LEU A 35 -6.01 2.64 21.29
N ALA A 36 -5.43 3.46 22.16
CA ALA A 36 -6.18 4.14 23.23
C ALA A 36 -6.82 5.47 22.80
N ILE A 37 -6.46 5.98 21.63
CA ILE A 37 -6.85 7.33 21.15
C ILE A 37 -7.63 7.22 19.84
N THR A 38 -7.13 6.43 18.89
CA THR A 38 -7.73 6.28 17.56
C THR A 38 -8.66 5.08 17.53
N ASP A 39 -9.86 5.28 17.00
CA ASP A 39 -10.89 4.26 16.87
C ASP A 39 -10.87 3.59 15.49
N ALA A 40 -10.58 4.34 14.42
CA ALA A 40 -10.60 3.82 13.06
C ALA A 40 -9.37 4.20 12.23
N PHE A 41 -8.92 3.28 11.39
CA PHE A 41 -7.82 3.47 10.47
C PHE A 41 -8.30 3.24 9.03
N VAL A 42 -8.16 4.24 8.17
CA VAL A 42 -8.56 4.18 6.76
C VAL A 42 -7.31 4.02 5.91
N LEU A 43 -7.23 2.93 5.16
CA LEU A 43 -6.15 2.61 4.23
C LEU A 43 -6.65 2.88 2.81
N ALA A 44 -5.89 3.65 2.03
CA ALA A 44 -6.18 3.90 0.63
C ALA A 44 -4.90 3.83 -0.21
N SER A 45 -5.03 3.39 -1.45
CA SER A 45 -3.92 3.28 -2.39
C SER A 45 -4.12 4.06 -3.67
N ALA A 46 -2.99 4.46 -4.25
CA ALA A 46 -2.97 5.16 -5.52
C ALA A 46 -1.79 4.66 -6.40
N PRO A 47 -1.95 4.69 -7.73
CA PRO A 47 -0.95 4.27 -8.69
C PRO A 47 0.16 5.29 -8.98
N ASN A 48 0.06 6.53 -8.47
CA ASN A 48 1.08 7.56 -8.62
C ASN A 48 0.94 8.66 -7.56
N GLU A 49 2.00 9.44 -7.36
CA GLU A 49 2.11 10.49 -6.34
C GLU A 49 1.10 11.62 -6.55
N ARG A 50 0.81 11.98 -7.81
CA ARG A 50 -0.20 13.01 -8.12
C ARG A 50 -1.58 12.58 -7.63
N GLN A 51 -1.92 11.31 -7.78
CA GLN A 51 -3.19 10.77 -7.31
C GLN A 51 -3.22 10.63 -5.79
N VAL A 52 -2.10 10.27 -5.14
CA VAL A 52 -1.98 10.33 -3.66
C VAL A 52 -2.36 11.72 -3.17
N GLN A 53 -1.76 12.78 -3.73
CA GLN A 53 -2.07 14.16 -3.32
C GLN A 53 -3.53 14.53 -3.60
N ALA A 54 -4.07 14.14 -4.76
CA ALA A 54 -5.47 14.43 -5.09
C ALA A 54 -6.46 13.76 -4.12
N ILE A 55 -6.17 12.54 -3.66
CA ILE A 55 -6.97 11.83 -2.65
C ILE A 55 -6.87 12.55 -1.30
N VAL A 56 -5.65 12.88 -0.87
CA VAL A 56 -5.39 13.58 0.40
C VAL A 56 -6.15 14.90 0.45
N ASP A 57 -6.04 15.72 -0.60
CA ASP A 57 -6.67 17.03 -0.66
C ASP A 57 -8.21 16.91 -0.66
N GLU A 58 -8.79 15.89 -1.32
CA GLU A 58 -10.24 15.64 -1.27
C GLU A 58 -10.72 15.15 0.09
N VAL A 59 -9.97 14.26 0.75
CA VAL A 59 -10.29 13.79 2.10
C VAL A 59 -10.28 14.96 3.08
N GLU A 60 -9.25 15.80 3.03
CA GLU A 60 -9.18 17.02 3.86
C GLU A 60 -10.36 17.95 3.56
N GLU A 61 -10.67 18.19 2.29
CA GLU A 61 -11.77 19.06 1.89
C GLU A 61 -13.13 18.55 2.38
N ARG A 62 -13.40 17.25 2.18
CA ARG A 62 -14.67 16.63 2.58
C ARG A 62 -14.86 16.63 4.09
N LEU A 63 -13.83 16.29 4.84
CA LEU A 63 -13.90 16.30 6.30
C LEU A 63 -14.02 17.73 6.84
N ARG A 64 -13.34 18.69 6.22
CA ARG A 64 -13.46 20.11 6.56
C ARG A 64 -14.88 20.65 6.38
N GLN A 65 -15.59 20.22 5.34
CA GLN A 65 -17.00 20.58 5.12
C GLN A 65 -17.94 20.03 6.21
N HIS A 66 -17.56 18.93 6.86
CA HIS A 66 -18.28 18.35 7.99
C HIS A 66 -17.80 18.89 9.35
N GLY A 67 -16.93 19.91 9.35
CA GLY A 67 -16.42 20.54 10.57
C GLY A 67 -15.24 19.80 11.22
N VAL A 68 -14.75 18.72 10.60
CA VAL A 68 -13.61 17.93 11.09
C VAL A 68 -12.32 18.48 10.47
N LYS A 69 -11.37 18.91 11.30
CA LYS A 69 -10.09 19.46 10.84
C LYS A 69 -8.96 18.47 11.11
N PRO A 70 -8.01 18.28 10.17
CA PRO A 70 -6.84 17.46 10.43
C PRO A 70 -6.01 18.12 11.52
N VAL A 71 -5.58 17.32 12.50
CA VAL A 71 -4.67 17.73 13.57
C VAL A 71 -3.24 17.73 13.08
N ARG A 72 -2.86 16.72 12.29
CA ARG A 72 -1.54 16.59 11.69
C ARG A 72 -1.61 16.01 10.29
N ARG A 73 -0.64 16.41 9.46
CA ARG A 73 -0.38 15.86 8.13
C ARG A 73 1.11 15.55 8.02
N GLU A 74 1.44 14.32 7.64
CA GLU A 74 2.81 13.82 7.49
C GLU A 74 3.04 13.21 6.10
N GLY A 75 4.30 13.15 5.63
CA GLY A 75 4.68 12.47 4.39
C GLY A 75 4.42 13.22 3.07
N VAL A 76 3.89 14.45 3.12
CA VAL A 76 3.50 15.23 1.93
C VAL A 76 4.64 15.49 0.95
N ALA A 77 5.83 15.77 1.46
CA ALA A 77 6.98 16.18 0.64
C ALA A 77 7.38 15.12 -0.39
N GLU A 78 7.26 13.85 -0.02
CA GLU A 78 7.64 12.70 -0.86
C GLU A 78 6.44 12.14 -1.63
N SER A 79 5.21 12.38 -1.17
CA SER A 79 3.95 11.90 -1.79
C SER A 79 3.86 10.39 -2.00
N ARG A 80 4.84 9.62 -1.50
CA ARG A 80 4.83 8.15 -1.53
C ARG A 80 3.88 7.57 -0.49
N TRP A 81 3.78 8.24 0.65
CA TRP A 81 2.86 7.94 1.73
C TRP A 81 2.47 9.26 2.38
N VAL A 82 1.20 9.40 2.71
CA VAL A 82 0.67 10.56 3.42
C VAL A 82 -0.24 10.07 4.53
N LEU A 83 -0.04 10.61 5.72
CA LEU A 83 -0.84 10.31 6.89
C LEU A 83 -1.59 11.58 7.31
N LEU A 84 -2.91 11.46 7.43
CA LEU A 84 -3.80 12.48 7.96
C LEU A 84 -4.35 12.00 9.30
N ASP A 85 -4.10 12.78 10.34
CA ASP A 85 -4.53 12.47 11.71
C ASP A 85 -5.71 13.38 12.11
N PHE A 86 -6.83 12.77 12.46
CA PHE A 86 -8.05 13.41 12.98
C PHE A 86 -8.34 13.01 14.43
N VAL A 87 -7.34 12.49 15.16
CA VAL A 87 -7.43 11.93 16.52
C VAL A 87 -8.18 10.61 16.57
N ASP A 88 -9.49 10.65 16.34
CA ASP A 88 -10.38 9.50 16.40
C ASP A 88 -10.25 8.61 15.15
N VAL A 89 -9.86 9.22 14.03
CA VAL A 89 -9.64 8.55 12.74
C VAL A 89 -8.28 8.94 12.17
N VAL A 90 -7.55 7.94 11.66
CA VAL A 90 -6.31 8.16 10.90
C VAL A 90 -6.52 7.67 9.48
N VAL A 91 -6.19 8.50 8.49
CA VAL A 91 -6.24 8.16 7.07
C VAL A 91 -4.82 8.03 6.54
N HIS A 92 -4.51 6.88 5.97
CA HIS A 92 -3.21 6.57 5.38
C HIS A 92 -3.37 6.33 3.88
N VAL A 93 -2.83 7.24 3.08
CA VAL A 93 -2.85 7.16 1.61
C VAL A 93 -1.43 6.86 1.15
N GLN A 94 -1.25 5.81 0.35
CA GLN A 94 0.08 5.40 -0.09
C GLN A 94 0.11 4.92 -1.53
N HIS A 95 1.31 4.94 -2.11
CA HIS A 95 1.56 4.34 -3.39
C HIS A 95 1.30 2.83 -3.36
N ALA A 96 0.70 2.28 -4.41
CA ALA A 96 0.35 0.87 -4.49
C ALA A 96 1.58 -0.06 -4.35
N GLU A 97 2.71 0.31 -4.95
CA GLU A 97 3.96 -0.45 -4.83
C GLU A 97 4.50 -0.48 -3.39
N GLU A 98 4.39 0.63 -2.67
CA GLU A 98 4.84 0.69 -1.27
C GLU A 98 3.95 -0.12 -0.36
N ARG A 99 2.66 -0.21 -0.68
CA ARG A 99 1.73 -1.09 0.03
C ARG A 99 2.11 -2.55 -0.09
N ALA A 100 2.48 -2.99 -1.29
CA ALA A 100 2.95 -4.35 -1.51
C ALA A 100 4.28 -4.63 -0.78
N TYR A 101 5.19 -3.66 -0.74
CA TYR A 101 6.50 -3.83 -0.10
C TYR A 101 6.43 -3.85 1.43
N TYR A 102 5.75 -2.89 2.05
CA TYR A 102 5.65 -2.79 3.52
C TYR A 102 4.55 -3.67 4.12
N ALA A 103 3.55 -4.06 3.32
CA ALA A 103 2.44 -4.93 3.71
C ALA A 103 1.82 -4.53 5.07
N LEU A 104 1.52 -3.24 5.23
CA LEU A 104 1.02 -2.66 6.48
C LEU A 104 -0.26 -3.34 6.96
N GLU A 105 -1.05 -3.95 6.08
CA GLU A 105 -2.21 -4.74 6.49
C GLU A 105 -1.85 -5.89 7.44
N ARG A 106 -0.60 -6.41 7.38
CA ARG A 106 -0.13 -7.46 8.30
C ARG A 106 -0.19 -7.02 9.76
N LEU A 107 0.03 -5.74 10.04
CA LEU A 107 -0.04 -5.20 11.39
C LEU A 107 -1.49 -5.21 11.93
N TRP A 108 -2.46 -5.11 11.02
CA TRP A 108 -3.87 -4.92 11.32
C TRP A 108 -4.73 -6.17 11.06
N LYS A 109 -4.13 -7.31 10.73
CA LYS A 109 -4.84 -8.56 10.39
C LYS A 109 -5.79 -9.06 11.47
N ASP A 110 -5.45 -8.80 12.73
CA ASP A 110 -6.25 -9.24 13.87
C ASP A 110 -7.36 -8.24 14.24
N CYS A 111 -7.47 -7.13 13.52
CA CYS A 111 -8.43 -6.08 13.79
C CYS A 111 -9.69 -6.25 12.93
N PRO A 112 -10.89 -6.00 13.49
CA PRO A 112 -12.11 -6.06 12.70
C PRO A 112 -12.11 -5.00 11.60
N THR A 113 -12.67 -5.34 10.44
CA THR A 113 -12.84 -4.39 9.33
C THR A 113 -14.25 -3.82 9.34
N ILE A 114 -14.36 -2.51 9.09
CA ILE A 114 -15.65 -1.83 8.94
C ILE A 114 -16.01 -1.91 7.44
N PRO A 115 -17.17 -2.48 7.08
CA PRO A 115 -17.55 -2.63 5.68
C PRO A 115 -17.75 -1.26 5.03
N PHE A 116 -17.11 -1.07 3.89
CA PHE A 116 -17.24 0.11 3.04
C PHE A 116 -17.66 -0.34 1.65
N VAL A 117 -18.66 0.34 1.09
CA VAL A 117 -19.12 0.16 -0.29
C VAL A 117 -19.11 1.53 -0.93
N ASP A 118 -18.32 1.67 -2.00
CA ASP A 118 -18.28 2.90 -2.77
C ASP A 118 -19.66 3.18 -3.39
N ARG A 119 -20.23 4.35 -3.08
CA ARG A 119 -21.51 4.80 -3.62
C ARG A 119 -21.42 5.23 -5.09
N ALA A 120 -20.24 5.63 -5.56
CA ALA A 120 -20.01 6.15 -6.90
C ALA A 120 -19.54 5.08 -7.90
N ALA A 121 -19.04 3.93 -7.41
CA ALA A 121 -18.66 2.82 -8.26
C ALA A 121 -19.87 2.32 -9.07
N PRO A 122 -19.76 2.14 -10.40
CA PRO A 122 -20.74 1.34 -11.12
C PRO A 122 -20.73 -0.06 -10.49
N GLN A 123 -21.90 -0.59 -10.19
CA GLN A 123 -22.08 -1.98 -9.75
C GLN A 123 -21.62 -2.91 -10.87
N GLY A 124 -20.30 -3.11 -10.99
CA GLY A 124 -19.65 -3.97 -11.96
C GLY A 124 -19.62 -5.39 -11.43
N ASP A 125 -20.61 -6.18 -11.85
CA ASP A 125 -20.68 -7.64 -11.80
C ASP A 125 -20.17 -8.29 -10.51
N ALA A 126 -21.07 -8.42 -9.54
CA ALA A 126 -20.93 -9.46 -8.54
C ALA A 126 -20.92 -10.80 -9.30
N ALA A 127 -19.73 -11.30 -9.59
CA ALA A 127 -19.52 -12.66 -10.05
C ALA A 127 -20.13 -13.61 -9.01
N ALA A 128 -21.38 -14.00 -9.26
CA ALA A 128 -22.03 -15.10 -8.59
C ALA A 128 -21.14 -16.35 -8.76
N PRO A 129 -21.09 -17.25 -7.77
CA PRO A 129 -20.39 -18.52 -7.91
C PRO A 129 -21.22 -19.41 -8.84
N GLY A 130 -21.10 -19.18 -10.13
CA GLY A 130 -21.64 -20.03 -11.18
C GLY A 130 -20.85 -21.32 -11.21
N THR A 131 -21.46 -22.38 -10.68
CA THR A 131 -21.02 -23.76 -10.80
C THR A 131 -20.95 -24.13 -12.29
N ALA A 132 -19.78 -23.99 -12.90
CA ALA A 132 -19.51 -24.55 -14.22
C ALA A 132 -19.00 -25.99 -14.03
N THR A 133 -19.94 -26.94 -14.13
CA THR A 133 -19.64 -28.34 -14.42
C THR A 133 -18.80 -28.38 -15.70
N LEU A 134 -17.54 -28.83 -15.59
CA LEU A 134 -16.73 -29.20 -16.74
C LEU A 134 -17.32 -30.49 -17.33
N SER A 135 -18.06 -30.36 -18.43
CA SER A 135 -18.37 -31.49 -19.30
C SER A 135 -17.09 -31.96 -19.98
N ALA A 136 -16.79 -33.24 -19.79
CA ALA A 136 -15.80 -33.97 -20.57
C ALA A 136 -16.40 -34.33 -21.93
N ASP A 137 -15.95 -33.65 -22.98
CA ASP A 137 -15.74 -34.20 -24.34
C ASP A 137 -15.25 -33.04 -25.22
N ASP A 138 -13.93 -33.06 -25.50
CA ASP A 138 -13.24 -32.51 -26.67
C ASP A 138 -11.77 -32.26 -26.29
N ILE A 139 -11.03 -33.35 -26.13
CA ILE A 139 -9.56 -33.35 -26.20
C ILE A 139 -9.19 -34.07 -27.48
N ASP A 140 -8.75 -33.31 -28.48
CA ASP A 140 -8.07 -33.84 -29.66
C ASP A 140 -6.58 -34.10 -29.31
N PRO A 141 -6.10 -35.36 -29.31
CA PRO A 141 -4.75 -35.71 -28.85
C PRO A 141 -3.79 -35.89 -30.03
N ALA A 142 -3.37 -34.80 -30.69
CA ALA A 142 -2.29 -34.90 -31.68
C ALA A 142 -1.58 -33.56 -31.95
N SER A 143 -0.77 -33.09 -31.01
CA SER A 143 0.42 -32.24 -31.26
C SER A 143 1.28 -32.18 -30.00
N ALA A 144 1.98 -33.27 -29.73
CA ALA A 144 3.06 -33.32 -28.75
C ALA A 144 4.38 -33.17 -29.49
N ASP A 145 5.05 -32.03 -29.34
CA ASP A 145 6.47 -31.88 -29.62
C ASP A 145 7.15 -31.28 -28.38
N PRO A 146 7.89 -32.07 -27.59
CA PRO A 146 8.64 -31.58 -26.43
C PRO A 146 10.06 -31.19 -26.87
N THR A 147 10.39 -29.90 -26.86
CA THR A 147 11.79 -29.45 -26.93
C THR A 147 12.28 -29.07 -25.53
N PRO A 148 13.29 -29.76 -24.96
CA PRO A 148 13.87 -29.43 -23.67
C PRO A 148 15.05 -28.45 -23.85
N LEU A 149 15.15 -27.42 -23.01
CA LEU A 149 16.43 -26.72 -22.83
C LEU A 149 16.58 -26.10 -21.43
N ALA A 150 17.33 -26.80 -20.60
CA ALA A 150 18.19 -26.26 -19.54
C ALA A 150 19.52 -27.05 -19.68
N PRO A 151 20.71 -26.51 -19.35
CA PRO A 151 21.00 -25.98 -18.02
C PRO A 151 21.97 -24.78 -17.94
N ALA A 152 22.05 -24.23 -16.72
CA ALA A 152 22.98 -23.20 -16.24
C ALA A 152 24.47 -23.54 -16.43
N PRO A 153 25.38 -22.54 -16.50
CA PRO A 153 26.80 -22.76 -16.26
C PRO A 153 27.14 -22.63 -14.76
N GLY A 154 27.93 -23.58 -14.27
CA GLY A 154 28.36 -23.70 -12.87
C GLY A 154 29.69 -23.01 -12.54
N ASP A 155 29.97 -23.01 -11.23
CA ASP A 155 31.16 -22.51 -10.56
C ASP A 155 32.41 -23.39 -10.80
N GLY A 156 33.60 -22.75 -10.77
CA GLY A 156 34.85 -23.42 -10.37
C GLY A 156 36.16 -22.82 -10.91
N ALA A 157 36.87 -22.08 -10.03
CA ALA A 157 38.31 -22.17 -9.66
C ALA A 157 39.41 -22.28 -10.77
N THR A 158 40.60 -21.68 -10.77
CA THR A 158 41.48 -21.06 -9.74
C THR A 158 42.77 -20.50 -10.39
N ALA A 159 43.41 -19.55 -9.70
CA ALA A 159 44.87 -19.35 -9.51
C ALA A 159 45.77 -18.70 -10.59
N GLY A 160 46.45 -17.61 -10.17
CA GLY A 160 47.90 -17.52 -10.28
C GLY A 160 48.52 -16.17 -10.66
N GLY A 161 49.04 -15.43 -9.65
CA GLY A 161 50.32 -14.69 -9.75
C GLY A 161 50.27 -13.17 -9.90
N GLY A 162 50.56 -12.44 -8.82
CA GLY A 162 50.93 -11.01 -8.81
C GLY A 162 52.35 -10.73 -9.37
N PRO A 163 53.04 -9.61 -9.05
CA PRO A 163 52.91 -8.80 -7.82
C PRO A 163 53.16 -7.26 -7.92
N LEU A 164 53.03 -6.56 -6.77
CA LEU A 164 53.78 -5.37 -6.24
C LEU A 164 53.79 -4.08 -7.10
N GLN A 165 53.68 -2.84 -6.61
CA GLN A 165 54.14 -2.18 -5.38
C GLN A 165 53.51 -0.76 -5.38
N ASP A 166 52.89 -0.31 -4.27
CA ASP A 166 53.41 0.71 -3.33
C ASP A 166 53.32 2.16 -3.82
N GLU A 167 52.66 3.02 -3.01
CA GLU A 167 53.17 4.30 -2.45
C GLU A 167 51.99 5.20 -2.00
N ASP A 168 51.53 4.99 -0.76
CA ASP A 168 51.27 6.11 0.18
C ASP A 168 52.64 6.43 0.83
N PRO A 169 52.92 7.60 1.47
CA PRO A 169 51.98 8.59 2.01
C PRO A 169 52.42 10.07 1.80
N SER A 170 51.58 11.03 2.18
CA SER A 170 51.98 12.16 3.05
C SER A 170 50.89 13.23 3.18
N ALA A 171 50.41 13.39 4.42
CA ALA A 171 49.96 14.68 4.95
C ALA A 171 51.15 15.66 5.06
N PRO A 172 50.89 16.96 5.24
CA PRO A 172 51.04 17.47 6.61
C PRO A 172 49.98 18.50 7.05
N GLU A 173 49.67 18.38 8.33
CA GLU A 173 49.45 19.37 9.39
C GLU A 173 49.34 20.89 9.09
N ALA A 174 48.35 21.50 9.77
CA ALA A 174 48.48 22.63 10.70
C ALA A 174 47.79 23.99 10.40
N ALA A 175 47.01 24.40 11.41
CA ALA A 175 46.86 25.75 11.98
C ALA A 175 45.88 26.78 11.37
N GLY A 176 44.78 27.00 12.12
CA GLY A 176 44.60 28.27 12.85
C GLY A 176 43.65 29.32 12.27
N ARG A 177 42.47 29.46 12.88
CA ARG A 177 42.03 30.65 13.65
C ARG A 177 40.66 30.43 14.29
#